data_AF-A0A356KIC3-F1
#
_entry.id   AF-A0A356KIC3-F1
#
_cell.length_a   1.000
_cell.length_b   1.000
_cell.length_c   1.000
_cell.angle_alpha   90.00
_cell.angle_beta   90.00
_cell.angle_gamma   90.00
#
_symmetry.space_group_name_H-M   'P 1'
#
loop_
_entity.id
_entity.type
_entity.pdbx_description
1 polymer ?
#
loop_
_entity_poly.entity_id
_entity_poly.type
_entity_poly.pdbx_seq_one_letter_code
_entity_poly.pdbx_strand_id
1 'polypeptide(L)'
;MARSALRSLKLFVVLAALLGSASAGLFLTLFGGASNEKAPKLRTTESLESERAAEQAGYEVTMSPMGTVRFARPPRRVVTQDANYNDMLVAAGVGERLITTGYPNNFFEGFYAQIPGLAPGGGIDREQISYLSGTPGMQFDKELLYRLKADVHHIDPIQLAMRRGWSKADIDEITRNVGPFFANRYSRENIYPGQEPYEFYSVWGLGEKVAEVYRRGDYVRRLHAIGDALEARIRAKLPPLEERPRVGLIYYGRSRITPYSLGHGGFSQAHYVAVGARDAFEGHDLSTYGEGGGTGTALDLEGLLSIDPEVLI
;
A
#
# COMPACT_ATOMS: atom_id res chain seq x y z
N MET A 1 5.52 50.63 38.19
CA MET A 1 6.41 49.90 37.25
C MET A 1 6.48 48.47 37.78
N ALA A 2 6.09 47.38 37.10
CA ALA A 2 5.98 47.07 35.68
C ALA A 2 4.76 46.15 35.40
N ARG A 3 4.24 46.25 34.17
CA ARG A 3 3.16 45.47 33.55
C ARG A 3 3.76 44.17 32.96
N SER A 4 3.16 43.00 33.18
CA SER A 4 2.27 42.27 32.24
C SER A 4 2.73 42.23 30.77
N ALA A 5 3.02 41.02 30.27
CA ALA A 5 2.71 40.59 28.90
C ALA A 5 2.93 39.07 28.73
N LEU A 6 1.85 38.30 28.93
CA LEU A 6 1.66 36.96 28.37
C LEU A 6 1.40 37.15 26.85
N ARG A 7 2.17 36.51 25.96
CA ARG A 7 1.86 36.49 24.52
C ARG A 7 1.41 35.10 24.08
N SER A 8 0.16 35.09 23.65
CA SER A 8 -0.67 34.04 23.06
C SER A 8 -0.10 33.46 21.77
N LEU A 9 -0.08 32.13 21.68
CA LEU A 9 0.09 31.33 20.47
C LEU A 9 -1.22 31.36 19.66
N LYS A 10 -1.18 31.83 18.41
CA LYS A 10 -2.34 31.81 17.50
C LYS A 10 -2.26 30.60 16.57
N LEU A 11 -3.16 29.65 16.80
CA LEU A 11 -3.47 28.53 15.92
C LEU A 11 -4.36 29.03 14.77
N PHE A 12 -3.94 28.85 13.52
CA PHE A 12 -4.78 29.14 12.34
C PHE A 12 -5.51 27.87 11.91
N VAL A 13 -6.84 27.87 12.07
CA VAL A 13 -7.77 26.93 11.45
C VAL A 13 -8.54 27.71 10.39
N VAL A 14 -8.45 27.31 9.12
CA VAL A 14 -9.26 27.89 8.04
C VAL A 14 -10.44 26.97 7.78
N LEU A 15 -11.62 27.40 8.21
CA LEU A 15 -12.93 26.81 7.90
C LEU A 15 -13.62 27.78 6.92
N ALA A 16 -13.86 27.36 5.68
CA ALA A 16 -14.63 28.12 4.71
C ALA A 16 -16.02 27.49 4.57
N ALA A 17 -17.02 28.19 5.11
CA ALA A 17 -18.44 27.86 5.01
C ALA A 17 -19.04 28.37 3.69
N LEU A 18 -19.97 27.58 3.15
CA LEU A 18 -20.84 27.86 2.01
C LEU A 18 -21.83 29.00 2.29
N LEU A 19 -22.22 29.74 1.24
CA LEU A 19 -23.53 30.42 1.13
C LEU A 19 -23.89 30.77 -0.33
N GLY A 20 -25.14 30.44 -0.70
CA GLY A 20 -25.92 30.97 -1.84
C GLY A 20 -26.07 30.02 -3.03
N SER A 21 -27.25 29.74 -3.61
CA SER A 21 -28.65 30.14 -3.38
C SER A 21 -29.56 29.35 -4.36
N ALA A 22 -30.79 29.00 -3.91
CA ALA A 22 -32.07 28.80 -4.64
C ALA A 22 -32.09 28.04 -6.00
N SER A 23 -32.96 27.04 -6.23
CA SER A 23 -34.41 27.24 -6.45
C SER A 23 -35.19 25.91 -6.47
N ALA A 24 -36.49 26.03 -6.19
CA ALA A 24 -37.49 24.99 -5.95
C ALA A 24 -37.88 24.10 -7.16
N GLY A 25 -38.46 22.94 -6.84
CA GLY A 25 -39.16 22.08 -7.79
C GLY A 25 -39.78 20.85 -7.12
N LEU A 26 -40.82 21.07 -6.30
CA LEU A 26 -41.69 20.04 -5.75
C LEU A 26 -42.67 19.57 -6.84
N PHE A 27 -42.66 18.28 -7.18
CA PHE A 27 -43.80 17.62 -7.83
C PHE A 27 -44.03 16.26 -7.17
N LEU A 28 -45.18 16.15 -6.50
CA LEU A 28 -45.75 14.94 -5.95
C LEU A 28 -46.87 14.51 -6.90
N THR A 29 -46.84 13.27 -7.43
CA THR A 29 -48.07 12.50 -7.70
C THR A 29 -47.80 11.00 -7.79
N LEU A 30 -48.77 10.24 -7.28
CA LEU A 30 -48.80 8.81 -6.99
C LEU A 30 -48.86 7.86 -8.21
N PHE A 31 -48.66 6.57 -7.88
CA PHE A 31 -49.16 5.32 -8.49
C PHE A 31 -48.23 4.53 -9.43
N GLY A 32 -48.01 3.25 -9.06
CA GLY A 32 -47.55 2.20 -9.98
C GLY A 32 -46.60 1.20 -9.34
N GLY A 33 -47.11 0.16 -8.69
CA GLY A 33 -46.30 -0.96 -8.23
C GLY A 33 -45.70 -1.76 -9.39
N ALA A 34 -44.44 -2.16 -9.26
CA ALA A 34 -43.87 -3.30 -9.95
C ALA A 34 -42.67 -3.81 -9.15
N SER A 35 -42.85 -4.97 -8.53
CA SER A 35 -41.80 -5.77 -7.92
C SER A 35 -40.74 -6.09 -8.96
N ASN A 36 -39.54 -5.53 -8.82
CA ASN A 36 -38.41 -5.82 -9.71
C ASN A 36 -37.57 -6.96 -9.10
N GLU A 37 -38.11 -8.17 -9.13
CA GLU A 37 -37.28 -9.37 -8.99
C GLU A 37 -36.43 -9.49 -10.26
N LYS A 38 -35.12 -9.23 -10.13
CA LYS A 38 -34.13 -9.52 -11.18
C LYS A 38 -34.15 -11.01 -11.49
N ALA A 39 -34.85 -11.39 -12.55
CA ALA A 39 -34.74 -12.74 -13.12
C ALA A 39 -33.27 -13.00 -13.56
N PRO A 40 -32.72 -14.20 -13.31
CA PRO A 40 -31.36 -14.53 -13.70
C PRO A 40 -31.26 -14.60 -15.22
N LYS A 41 -30.28 -13.89 -15.80
CA LYS A 41 -29.93 -13.99 -17.22
C LYS A 41 -29.44 -15.42 -17.51
N LEU A 42 -30.21 -16.18 -18.29
CA LEU A 42 -29.79 -17.48 -18.84
C LEU A 42 -28.61 -17.28 -19.79
N ARG A 43 -27.49 -17.98 -19.50
CA ARG A 43 -26.29 -18.00 -20.34
C ARG A 43 -26.47 -19.03 -21.46
N THR A 44 -26.21 -18.63 -22.70
CA THR A 44 -26.24 -19.50 -23.88
C THR A 44 -24.95 -20.32 -24.02
N THR A 45 -25.03 -21.48 -24.67
CA THR A 45 -23.92 -22.43 -24.87
C THR A 45 -22.68 -21.78 -25.51
N GLU A 46 -22.87 -20.89 -26.48
CA GLU A 46 -21.78 -20.13 -27.13
C GLU A 46 -21.02 -19.21 -26.15
N SER A 47 -21.72 -18.62 -25.16
CA SER A 47 -21.07 -17.78 -24.15
C SER A 47 -20.18 -18.60 -23.19
N LEU A 48 -20.54 -19.86 -22.94
CA LEU A 48 -19.78 -20.76 -22.08
C LEU A 48 -18.55 -21.32 -22.81
N GLU A 49 -18.66 -21.58 -24.11
CA GLU A 49 -17.53 -22.00 -24.95
C GLU A 49 -16.51 -20.89 -25.13
N SER A 50 -16.97 -19.64 -25.33
CA SER A 50 -16.09 -18.48 -25.41
C SER A 50 -15.40 -18.17 -24.07
N GLU A 51 -16.12 -18.24 -22.93
CA GLU A 51 -15.50 -18.10 -21.60
C GLU A 51 -14.45 -19.19 -21.34
N ARG A 52 -14.73 -20.46 -21.69
CA ARG A 52 -13.76 -21.56 -21.54
C ARG A 52 -12.53 -21.37 -22.44
N ALA A 53 -12.70 -20.92 -23.68
CA ALA A 53 -11.59 -20.67 -24.60
C ALA A 53 -10.70 -19.51 -24.10
N ALA A 54 -11.31 -18.45 -23.55
CA ALA A 54 -10.56 -17.34 -22.95
C ALA A 54 -9.83 -17.77 -21.66
N GLU A 55 -10.45 -18.61 -20.83
CA GLU A 55 -9.84 -19.18 -19.62
C GLU A 55 -8.67 -20.12 -19.97
N GLN A 56 -8.78 -20.85 -21.09
CA GLN A 56 -7.68 -21.65 -21.63
C GLN A 56 -6.52 -20.79 -22.17
N ALA A 57 -6.82 -19.68 -22.84
CA ALA A 57 -5.79 -18.77 -23.35
C ALA A 57 -5.01 -18.08 -22.22
N GLY A 58 -5.72 -17.62 -21.18
CA GLY A 58 -5.12 -16.97 -20.01
C GLY A 58 -4.26 -15.75 -20.34
N TYR A 59 -3.41 -15.35 -19.40
CA TYR A 59 -2.36 -14.34 -19.57
C TYR A 59 -1.30 -14.55 -18.50
N GLU A 60 -0.16 -13.89 -18.66
CA GLU A 60 1.01 -14.05 -17.80
C GLU A 60 1.48 -12.69 -17.31
N VAL A 61 1.98 -12.65 -16.08
CA VAL A 61 2.57 -11.46 -15.47
C VAL A 61 3.89 -11.86 -14.84
N THR A 62 4.95 -11.12 -15.14
CA THR A 62 6.30 -11.39 -14.62
C THR A 62 6.72 -10.35 -13.61
N MET A 63 7.14 -10.78 -12.43
CA MET A 63 7.74 -9.92 -11.40
C MET A 63 8.64 -10.75 -10.47
N SER A 64 9.72 -10.15 -9.97
CA SER A 64 10.59 -10.78 -8.96
C SER A 64 9.86 -10.88 -7.60
N PRO A 65 9.99 -11.99 -6.84
CA PRO A 65 10.94 -13.10 -7.04
C PRO A 65 10.40 -14.36 -7.73
N MET A 66 9.08 -14.45 -7.96
CA MET A 66 8.41 -15.64 -8.51
C MET A 66 8.60 -15.80 -10.03
N GLY A 67 9.08 -14.78 -10.74
CA GLY A 67 9.18 -14.80 -12.19
C GLY A 67 7.80 -14.68 -12.84
N THR A 68 7.55 -15.48 -13.88
CA THR A 68 6.31 -15.45 -14.65
C THR A 68 5.22 -16.28 -13.99
N VAL A 69 4.08 -15.65 -13.68
CA VAL A 69 2.88 -16.30 -13.14
C VAL A 69 1.76 -16.24 -14.18
N ARG A 70 1.14 -17.39 -14.44
CA ARG A 70 0.01 -17.52 -15.36
C ARG A 70 -1.32 -17.39 -14.62
N PHE A 71 -2.23 -16.59 -15.18
CA PHE A 71 -3.59 -16.41 -14.71
C PHE A 71 -4.57 -16.79 -15.82
N ALA A 72 -5.56 -17.63 -15.50
CA ALA A 72 -6.62 -17.97 -16.44
C ALA A 72 -7.60 -16.79 -16.63
N ARG A 73 -7.83 -16.01 -15.57
CA ARG A 73 -8.68 -14.82 -15.53
C ARG A 73 -8.26 -13.91 -14.36
N PRO A 74 -8.66 -12.62 -14.35
CA PRO A 74 -8.45 -11.73 -13.22
C PRO A 74 -8.90 -12.36 -11.88
N PRO A 75 -8.02 -12.45 -10.86
CA PRO A 75 -8.34 -13.00 -9.54
C PRO A 75 -9.53 -12.29 -8.90
N ARG A 76 -10.46 -13.03 -8.28
CA ARG A 76 -11.66 -12.53 -7.59
C ARG A 76 -11.56 -12.63 -6.07
N ARG A 77 -10.74 -13.55 -5.56
CA ARG A 77 -10.51 -13.76 -4.14
C ARG A 77 -9.02 -13.54 -3.84
N VAL A 78 -8.70 -12.49 -3.10
CA VAL A 78 -7.33 -12.03 -2.93
C VAL A 78 -6.92 -12.06 -1.46
N VAL A 79 -5.72 -12.55 -1.21
CA VAL A 79 -5.07 -12.50 0.09
C VAL A 79 -3.88 -11.56 0.01
N THR A 80 -3.70 -10.69 1.00
CA THR A 80 -2.53 -9.83 1.13
C THR A 80 -1.87 -10.05 2.49
N GLN A 81 -0.56 -9.82 2.59
CA GLN A 81 0.10 -9.76 3.90
C GLN A 81 0.40 -8.32 4.32
N ASP A 82 1.07 -7.55 3.46
CA ASP A 82 1.48 -6.18 3.77
C ASP A 82 0.44 -5.16 3.28
N ALA A 83 0.21 -4.12 4.08
CA ALA A 83 -0.85 -3.13 3.87
C ALA A 83 -0.77 -2.39 2.53
N ASN A 84 0.43 -2.18 1.99
CA ASN A 84 0.61 -1.51 0.71
C ASN A 84 -0.05 -2.28 -0.44
N TYR A 85 -0.23 -3.61 -0.33
CA TYR A 85 -0.98 -4.37 -1.34
C TYR A 85 -2.48 -4.07 -1.27
N ASN A 86 -3.03 -3.78 -0.08
CA ASN A 86 -4.42 -3.34 0.04
C ASN A 86 -4.62 -2.02 -0.72
N ASP A 87 -3.70 -1.07 -0.53
CA ASP A 87 -3.74 0.21 -1.22
C ASP A 87 -3.58 0.07 -2.74
N MET A 88 -2.76 -0.88 -3.20
CA MET A 88 -2.63 -1.20 -4.62
C MET A 88 -3.91 -1.81 -5.21
N LEU A 89 -4.65 -2.63 -4.45
CA LEU A 89 -5.97 -3.12 -4.87
C LEU A 89 -6.99 -1.98 -4.98
N VAL A 90 -7.01 -1.08 -4.01
CA VAL A 90 -7.89 0.10 -4.05
C VAL A 90 -7.52 1.01 -5.23
N ALA A 91 -6.23 1.27 -5.46
CA ALA A 91 -5.73 2.06 -6.59
C ALA A 91 -6.08 1.44 -7.94
N ALA A 92 -6.03 0.11 -8.05
CA ALA A 92 -6.48 -0.63 -9.22
C ALA A 92 -8.03 -0.72 -9.34
N GLY A 93 -8.76 -0.22 -8.34
CA GLY A 93 -10.22 -0.24 -8.28
C GLY A 93 -10.79 -1.64 -8.21
N VAL A 94 -10.17 -2.49 -7.38
CA VAL A 94 -10.55 -3.89 -7.11
C VAL A 94 -10.46 -4.24 -5.62
N GLY A 95 -10.56 -3.23 -4.74
CA GLY A 95 -10.48 -3.41 -3.29
C GLY A 95 -11.49 -4.42 -2.73
N GLU A 96 -12.66 -4.55 -3.36
CA GLU A 96 -13.73 -5.48 -2.98
C GLU A 96 -13.35 -6.95 -3.11
N ARG A 97 -12.23 -7.26 -3.78
CA ARG A 97 -11.74 -8.63 -3.99
C ARG A 97 -10.89 -9.15 -2.83
N LEU A 98 -10.50 -8.26 -1.91
CA LEU A 98 -9.73 -8.62 -0.72
C LEU A 98 -10.62 -9.44 0.23
N ILE A 99 -10.19 -10.66 0.54
CA ILE A 99 -10.88 -11.53 1.50
C ILE A 99 -10.11 -11.71 2.80
N THR A 100 -8.79 -11.49 2.80
CA THR A 100 -7.94 -11.65 3.97
C THR A 100 -6.70 -10.77 3.87
N THR A 101 -6.34 -10.08 4.95
CA THR A 101 -5.09 -9.32 5.05
C THR A 101 -4.26 -9.73 6.28
N GLY A 102 -3.11 -9.11 6.51
CA GLY A 102 -2.16 -9.50 7.56
C GLY A 102 -2.76 -9.65 8.96
N TYR A 103 -3.08 -8.54 9.63
CA TYR A 103 -3.58 -8.56 11.02
C TYR A 103 -4.59 -7.41 11.30
N PRO A 104 -5.39 -7.50 12.37
CA PRO A 104 -6.28 -6.40 12.78
C PRO A 104 -5.47 -5.12 13.00
N ASN A 105 -5.84 -4.03 12.32
CA ASN A 105 -5.13 -2.74 12.29
C ASN A 105 -3.89 -2.65 11.37
N ASN A 106 -3.65 -3.66 10.51
CA ASN A 106 -2.54 -3.62 9.55
C ASN A 106 -2.67 -2.49 8.51
N PHE A 107 -3.88 -2.00 8.25
CA PHE A 107 -4.11 -0.92 7.28
C PHE A 107 -5.04 0.16 7.87
N PHE A 108 -4.73 1.40 7.53
CA PHE A 108 -5.52 2.58 7.86
C PHE A 108 -6.33 2.97 6.62
N GLU A 109 -7.62 3.21 6.76
CA GLU A 109 -8.50 3.55 5.63
C GLU A 109 -9.00 5.00 5.67
N GLY A 110 -8.64 5.76 6.72
CA GLY A 110 -9.20 7.08 6.97
C GLY A 110 -8.85 8.12 5.90
N PHE A 111 -7.84 7.86 5.06
CA PHE A 111 -7.57 8.70 3.88
C PHE A 111 -8.57 8.44 2.74
N TYR A 112 -9.15 7.24 2.62
CA TYR A 112 -10.17 6.96 1.60
C TYR A 112 -11.45 7.77 1.83
N ALA A 113 -11.83 7.96 3.10
CA ALA A 113 -12.99 8.76 3.47
C ALA A 113 -12.86 10.24 3.06
N GLN A 114 -11.65 10.72 2.77
CA GLN A 114 -11.39 12.09 2.33
C GLN A 114 -11.50 12.27 0.81
N ILE A 115 -11.74 11.19 0.05
CA ILE A 115 -11.80 11.22 -1.42
C ILE A 115 -13.28 11.20 -1.86
N PRO A 116 -13.83 12.31 -2.36
CA PRO A 116 -15.22 12.36 -2.81
C PRO A 116 -15.51 11.33 -3.91
N GLY A 117 -16.59 10.57 -3.74
CA GLY A 117 -17.02 9.55 -4.71
C GLY A 117 -16.26 8.22 -4.62
N LEU A 118 -15.25 8.09 -3.75
CA LEU A 118 -14.65 6.79 -3.44
C LEU A 118 -15.55 6.02 -2.49
N ALA A 119 -15.68 4.71 -2.72
CA ALA A 119 -16.42 3.84 -1.81
C ALA A 119 -15.76 3.85 -0.41
N PRO A 120 -16.55 3.72 0.68
CA PRO A 120 -15.99 3.51 2.02
C PRO A 120 -14.95 2.39 2.02
N GLY A 121 -13.87 2.59 2.79
CA GLY A 121 -12.75 1.62 2.85
C GLY A 121 -12.03 1.39 1.51
N GLY A 122 -12.24 2.23 0.48
CA GLY A 122 -11.71 1.97 -0.86
C GLY A 122 -12.37 0.77 -1.56
N GLY A 123 -13.57 0.37 -1.10
CA GLY A 123 -14.27 -0.84 -1.55
C GLY A 123 -13.93 -2.08 -0.70
N ILE A 124 -13.03 -1.97 0.27
CA ILE A 124 -12.74 -3.05 1.23
C ILE A 124 -13.78 -3.01 2.35
N ASP A 125 -14.48 -4.12 2.56
CA ASP A 125 -15.42 -4.28 3.67
C ASP A 125 -14.72 -4.93 4.87
N ARG A 126 -14.45 -4.14 5.91
CA ARG A 126 -13.71 -4.59 7.10
C ARG A 126 -14.46 -5.61 7.94
N GLU A 127 -15.78 -5.64 7.85
CA GLU A 127 -16.62 -6.58 8.59
C GLU A 127 -16.60 -7.96 7.93
N GLN A 128 -16.25 -8.03 6.63
CA GLN A 128 -16.29 -9.25 5.82
C GLN A 128 -14.90 -9.87 5.57
N ILE A 129 -13.80 -9.17 5.90
CA ILE A 129 -12.45 -9.73 5.74
C ILE A 129 -11.98 -10.46 7.00
N SER A 130 -11.25 -11.56 6.80
CA SER A 130 -10.48 -12.22 7.85
C SER A 130 -9.02 -11.74 7.88
N TYR A 131 -8.25 -12.25 8.85
CA TYR A 131 -6.85 -11.88 9.05
C TYR A 131 -5.95 -13.13 9.06
N LEU A 132 -4.73 -13.00 8.51
CA LEU A 132 -3.71 -14.06 8.53
C LEU A 132 -3.24 -14.33 9.96
N SER A 133 -3.02 -13.28 10.75
CA SER A 133 -2.59 -13.37 12.15
C SER A 133 -3.36 -12.39 13.04
N GLY A 134 -3.40 -12.69 14.35
CA GLY A 134 -4.08 -11.82 15.33
C GLY A 134 -3.29 -10.55 15.67
N THR A 135 -1.97 -10.55 15.47
CA THR A 135 -1.08 -9.42 15.79
C THR A 135 0.03 -9.26 14.76
N PRO A 136 0.66 -8.06 14.66
CA PRO A 136 1.78 -7.83 13.75
C PRO A 136 2.93 -8.82 13.98
N GLY A 137 3.50 -9.34 12.89
CA GLY A 137 4.69 -10.20 12.95
C GLY A 137 4.45 -11.65 13.40
N MET A 138 3.24 -12.00 13.86
CA MET A 138 2.90 -13.39 14.19
C MET A 138 2.75 -14.26 12.94
N GLN A 139 3.26 -15.49 13.00
CA GLN A 139 3.14 -16.46 11.92
C GLN A 139 1.68 -16.90 11.73
N PHE A 140 1.35 -17.31 10.51
CA PHE A 140 0.10 -17.97 10.19
C PHE A 140 0.40 -19.36 9.63
N ASP A 141 -0.51 -20.30 9.86
CA ASP A 141 -0.39 -21.66 9.35
C ASP A 141 -0.74 -21.72 7.86
N LYS A 142 0.02 -22.47 7.07
CA LYS A 142 -0.26 -22.71 5.65
C LYS A 142 -1.64 -23.35 5.43
N GLU A 143 -2.13 -24.14 6.39
CA GLU A 143 -3.49 -24.70 6.40
C GLU A 143 -4.58 -23.63 6.32
N LEU A 144 -4.29 -22.40 6.77
CA LEU A 144 -5.20 -21.27 6.59
C LEU A 144 -5.43 -20.98 5.10
N LEU A 145 -4.38 -21.00 4.28
CA LEU A 145 -4.46 -20.66 2.85
C LEU A 145 -5.35 -21.64 2.08
N TYR A 146 -5.30 -22.93 2.41
CA TYR A 146 -6.21 -23.95 1.86
C TYR A 146 -7.69 -23.61 2.10
N ARG A 147 -8.02 -23.04 3.26
CA ARG A 147 -9.42 -22.67 3.60
C ARG A 147 -9.89 -21.40 2.90
N LEU A 148 -8.98 -20.46 2.62
CA LEU A 148 -9.33 -19.17 2.04
C LEU A 148 -9.81 -19.28 0.58
N LYS A 149 -9.35 -20.31 -0.14
CA LYS A 149 -9.66 -20.54 -1.57
C LYS A 149 -9.41 -19.26 -2.38
N ALA A 150 -8.22 -18.71 -2.21
CA ALA A 150 -7.80 -17.49 -2.88
C ALA A 150 -7.32 -17.81 -4.31
N ASP A 151 -7.58 -16.90 -5.23
CA ASP A 151 -7.08 -16.99 -6.61
C ASP A 151 -5.63 -16.50 -6.71
N VAL A 152 -5.18 -15.67 -5.75
CA VAL A 152 -3.80 -15.16 -5.65
C VAL A 152 -3.46 -14.76 -4.21
N HIS A 153 -2.21 -14.98 -3.83
CA HIS A 153 -1.63 -14.57 -2.55
C HIS A 153 -0.59 -13.46 -2.80
N HIS A 154 -0.93 -12.21 -2.53
CA HIS A 154 0.02 -11.10 -2.45
C HIS A 154 0.84 -11.18 -1.15
N ILE A 155 1.66 -12.22 -1.08
CA ILE A 155 2.58 -12.54 0.01
C ILE A 155 3.91 -12.92 -0.65
N ASP A 156 4.99 -12.26 -0.25
CA ASP A 156 6.30 -12.52 -0.85
C ASP A 156 6.82 -13.89 -0.37
N PRO A 157 7.06 -14.85 -1.27
CA PRO A 157 7.46 -16.20 -0.89
C PRO A 157 8.83 -16.26 -0.22
N ILE A 158 9.73 -15.31 -0.54
CA ILE A 158 11.04 -15.21 0.11
C ILE A 158 10.87 -14.70 1.55
N GLN A 159 9.94 -13.78 1.79
CA GLN A 159 9.65 -13.33 3.16
C GLN A 159 9.11 -14.48 4.03
N LEU A 160 8.26 -15.34 3.47
CA LEU A 160 7.76 -16.54 4.16
C LEU A 160 8.93 -17.47 4.53
N ALA A 161 9.84 -17.73 3.60
CA ALA A 161 11.01 -18.55 3.87
C ALA A 161 11.92 -17.94 4.94
N MET A 162 12.27 -16.66 4.81
CA MET A 162 13.26 -16.01 5.68
C MET A 162 12.74 -15.66 7.06
N ARG A 163 11.46 -15.27 7.19
CA ARG A 163 10.91 -14.75 8.46
C ARG A 163 9.89 -15.64 9.11
N ARG A 164 9.29 -16.56 8.35
CA ARG A 164 8.22 -17.44 8.85
C ARG A 164 8.63 -18.91 8.90
N GLY A 165 9.85 -19.24 8.50
CA GLY A 165 10.40 -20.59 8.58
C GLY A 165 9.80 -21.57 7.56
N TRP A 166 9.13 -21.06 6.51
CA TRP A 166 8.60 -21.93 5.47
C TRP A 166 9.73 -22.49 4.62
N SER A 167 9.68 -23.78 4.33
CA SER A 167 10.60 -24.39 3.38
C SER A 167 10.20 -24.05 1.95
N LYS A 168 11.12 -24.22 1.00
CA LYS A 168 10.79 -24.17 -0.43
C LYS A 168 9.68 -25.17 -0.79
N ALA A 169 9.66 -26.33 -0.12
CA ALA A 169 8.61 -27.33 -0.32
C ALA A 169 7.23 -26.81 0.12
N ASP A 170 7.14 -26.04 1.21
CA ASP A 170 5.87 -25.43 1.65
C ASP A 170 5.37 -24.39 0.64
N ILE A 171 6.26 -23.56 0.11
CA ILE A 171 5.92 -22.55 -0.92
C ILE A 171 5.43 -23.23 -2.20
N ASP A 172 6.15 -24.25 -2.65
CA ASP A 172 5.79 -25.04 -3.82
C ASP A 172 4.45 -25.76 -3.64
N GLU A 173 4.20 -26.32 -2.45
CA GLU A 173 2.95 -27.00 -2.10
C GLU A 173 1.76 -26.04 -2.23
N ILE A 174 1.83 -24.86 -1.61
CA ILE A 174 0.75 -23.87 -1.68
C ILE A 174 0.58 -23.34 -3.11
N THR A 175 1.68 -23.10 -3.83
CA THR A 175 1.63 -22.62 -5.22
C THR A 175 0.89 -23.61 -6.13
N ARG A 176 1.11 -24.92 -5.94
CA ARG A 176 0.49 -25.97 -6.76
C ARG A 176 -0.94 -26.30 -6.34
N ASN A 177 -1.22 -26.32 -5.03
CA ASN A 177 -2.47 -26.87 -4.50
C ASN A 177 -3.51 -25.79 -4.16
N VAL A 178 -3.10 -24.55 -3.92
CA VAL A 178 -3.99 -23.48 -3.46
C VAL A 178 -4.04 -22.33 -4.47
N GLY A 179 -2.89 -21.76 -4.82
CA GLY A 179 -2.82 -20.65 -5.77
C GLY A 179 -1.49 -19.91 -5.72
N PRO A 180 -1.17 -19.11 -6.75
CA PRO A 180 0.15 -18.50 -6.88
C PRO A 180 0.41 -17.43 -5.83
N PHE A 181 1.68 -17.28 -5.46
CA PHE A 181 2.20 -16.09 -4.80
C PHE A 181 2.53 -15.01 -5.83
N PHE A 182 2.25 -13.75 -5.49
CA PHE A 182 2.57 -12.62 -6.36
C PHE A 182 2.85 -11.36 -5.53
N ALA A 183 4.05 -11.23 -4.98
CA ALA A 183 4.43 -10.05 -4.22
C ALA A 183 5.94 -9.89 -4.15
N ASN A 184 6.35 -8.63 -4.04
CA ASN A 184 7.69 -8.16 -3.79
C ASN A 184 7.68 -7.30 -2.51
N ARG A 185 8.22 -7.83 -1.41
CA ARG A 185 8.25 -7.17 -0.10
C ARG A 185 9.43 -6.24 0.07
N TYR A 186 10.57 -6.59 -0.52
CA TYR A 186 11.85 -5.95 -0.20
C TYR A 186 12.09 -4.66 -0.99
N SER A 187 11.32 -4.41 -2.05
CA SER A 187 11.23 -3.08 -2.70
C SER A 187 10.84 -1.96 -1.76
N ARG A 188 10.13 -2.27 -0.66
CA ARG A 188 9.72 -1.25 0.31
C ARG A 188 10.92 -0.53 0.90
N GLU A 189 11.93 -1.26 1.33
CA GLU A 189 13.16 -0.68 1.89
C GLU A 189 14.30 -0.63 0.86
N ASN A 190 14.14 -1.27 -0.29
CA ASN A 190 15.20 -1.52 -1.27
C ASN A 190 16.39 -2.29 -0.68
N ILE A 191 16.09 -3.22 0.25
CA ILE A 191 17.07 -4.01 0.97
C ILE A 191 16.57 -5.45 1.02
N TYR A 192 17.36 -6.37 0.46
CA TYR A 192 17.09 -7.79 0.46
C TYR A 192 18.24 -8.54 1.13
N PRO A 193 18.01 -9.27 2.25
CA PRO A 193 19.09 -9.93 3.00
C PRO A 193 19.48 -11.32 2.50
N GLY A 194 18.87 -11.83 1.43
CA GLY A 194 19.19 -13.15 0.88
C GLY A 194 20.19 -13.08 -0.28
N GLN A 195 20.48 -14.24 -0.88
CA GLN A 195 21.53 -14.39 -1.90
C GLN A 195 20.98 -14.56 -3.33
N GLU A 196 19.67 -14.81 -3.46
CA GLU A 196 19.04 -15.00 -4.77
C GLU A 196 18.85 -13.66 -5.50
N PRO A 197 18.82 -13.65 -6.85
CA PRO A 197 18.50 -12.43 -7.59
C PRO A 197 17.14 -11.87 -7.18
N TYR A 198 17.12 -10.59 -6.78
CA TYR A 198 15.92 -9.89 -6.37
C TYR A 198 15.86 -8.54 -7.06
N GLU A 199 14.83 -8.34 -7.88
CA GLU A 199 14.61 -7.06 -8.55
C GLU A 199 13.76 -6.16 -7.65
N PHE A 200 14.16 -4.91 -7.53
CA PHE A 200 13.43 -3.90 -6.78
C PHE A 200 12.61 -3.01 -7.71
N TYR A 201 11.46 -2.56 -7.21
CA TYR A 201 10.50 -1.75 -7.94
C TYR A 201 10.17 -0.49 -7.14
N SER A 202 9.94 0.62 -7.85
CA SER A 202 9.29 1.79 -7.25
C SER A 202 7.84 1.43 -6.84
N VAL A 203 7.20 2.28 -6.02
CA VAL A 203 5.78 2.08 -5.66
C VAL A 203 4.89 2.00 -6.91
N TRP A 204 5.20 2.79 -7.93
CA TRP A 204 4.46 2.79 -9.20
C TRP A 204 4.75 1.56 -10.04
N GLY A 205 6.02 1.15 -10.17
CA GLY A 205 6.38 -0.07 -10.89
C GLY A 205 5.76 -1.32 -10.26
N LEU A 206 5.79 -1.42 -8.92
CA LEU A 206 5.14 -2.50 -8.19
C LEU A 206 3.60 -2.45 -8.35
N GLY A 207 3.02 -1.26 -8.25
CA GLY A 207 1.59 -1.05 -8.45
C GLY A 207 1.12 -1.42 -9.85
N GLU A 208 1.92 -1.14 -10.89
CA GLU A 208 1.63 -1.53 -12.27
C GLU A 208 1.65 -3.05 -12.45
N LYS A 209 2.63 -3.75 -11.87
CA LYS A 209 2.68 -5.22 -11.88
C LYS A 209 1.48 -5.84 -11.16
N VAL A 210 1.11 -5.30 -10.01
CA VAL A 210 -0.09 -5.76 -9.28
C VAL A 210 -1.35 -5.46 -10.11
N ALA A 211 -1.48 -4.29 -10.73
CA ALA A 211 -2.64 -3.97 -11.55
C ALA A 211 -2.74 -4.81 -12.83
N GLU A 212 -1.61 -5.25 -13.39
CA GLU A 212 -1.57 -6.17 -14.54
C GLU A 212 -2.24 -7.52 -14.21
N VAL A 213 -2.04 -8.04 -12.99
CA VAL A 213 -2.75 -9.24 -12.48
C VAL A 213 -4.26 -9.07 -12.56
N TYR A 214 -4.79 -7.86 -12.41
CA TYR A 214 -6.23 -7.58 -12.49
C TYR A 214 -6.69 -7.07 -13.85
N ARG A 215 -5.78 -6.93 -14.82
CA ARG A 215 -6.00 -6.23 -16.10
C ARG A 215 -6.48 -4.79 -15.91
N ARG A 216 -5.89 -4.08 -14.94
CA ARG A 216 -6.21 -2.70 -14.55
C ARG A 216 -5.03 -1.74 -14.68
N GLY A 217 -4.02 -2.06 -15.51
CA GLY A 217 -2.85 -1.21 -15.72
C GLY A 217 -3.20 0.24 -16.10
N ASP A 218 -4.25 0.46 -16.90
CA ASP A 218 -4.72 1.81 -17.27
C ASP A 218 -5.23 2.64 -16.08
N TYR A 219 -5.74 2.00 -15.02
CA TYR A 219 -6.17 2.71 -13.81
C TYR A 219 -4.95 3.24 -13.05
N VAL A 220 -3.96 2.38 -12.82
CA VAL A 220 -2.74 2.77 -12.11
C VAL A 220 -1.92 3.78 -12.90
N ARG A 221 -1.79 3.64 -14.22
CA ARG A 221 -1.11 4.64 -15.07
C ARG A 221 -1.76 6.04 -14.99
N ARG A 222 -3.10 6.10 -14.95
CA ARG A 222 -3.81 7.39 -14.78
C ARG A 222 -3.56 8.00 -13.40
N LEU A 223 -3.53 7.18 -12.36
CA LEU A 223 -3.20 7.64 -11.00
C LEU A 223 -1.73 8.10 -10.92
N HIS A 224 -0.82 7.36 -11.53
CA HIS A 224 0.60 7.70 -11.61
C HIS A 224 0.79 9.07 -12.28
N ALA A 225 0.11 9.35 -13.39
CA ALA A 225 0.17 10.66 -14.06
C ALA A 225 -0.31 11.83 -13.16
N ILE A 226 -1.28 11.59 -12.26
CA ILE A 226 -1.68 12.59 -11.25
C ILE A 226 -0.56 12.81 -10.24
N GLY A 227 0.09 11.72 -9.81
CA GLY A 227 1.28 11.75 -8.94
C GLY A 227 2.42 12.55 -9.56
N ASP A 228 2.77 12.28 -10.82
CA ASP A 228 3.81 13.00 -11.56
C ASP A 228 3.52 14.50 -11.64
N ALA A 229 2.27 14.86 -11.96
CA ALA A 229 1.86 16.26 -12.03
C ALA A 229 1.93 16.95 -10.65
N LEU A 230 1.56 16.25 -9.58
CA LEU A 230 1.67 16.76 -8.21
C LEU A 230 3.13 16.96 -7.84
N GLU A 231 3.98 15.97 -8.06
CA GLU A 231 5.41 16.01 -7.75
C GLU A 231 6.11 17.13 -8.52
N ALA A 232 5.83 17.27 -9.81
CA ALA A 232 6.37 18.35 -10.64
C ALA A 232 6.00 19.74 -10.08
N ARG A 233 4.75 19.93 -9.64
CA ARG A 233 4.28 21.18 -9.02
C ARG A 233 4.94 21.46 -7.68
N ILE A 234 5.24 20.43 -6.90
CA ILE A 234 5.97 20.57 -5.63
C ILE A 234 7.40 20.97 -5.94
N ARG A 235 8.11 20.20 -6.78
CA ARG A 235 9.52 20.44 -7.14
C ARG A 235 9.75 21.84 -7.71
N ALA A 236 8.83 22.36 -8.51
CA ALA A 236 8.90 23.72 -9.06
C ALA A 236 8.89 24.84 -8.01
N LYS A 237 8.49 24.55 -6.77
CA LYS A 237 8.43 25.51 -5.66
C LYS A 237 9.50 25.27 -4.60
N LEU A 238 10.30 24.21 -4.76
CA LEU A 238 11.35 23.90 -3.80
C LEU A 238 12.54 24.83 -4.01
N PRO A 239 13.26 25.20 -2.93
CA PRO A 239 14.53 25.88 -3.07
C PRO A 239 15.57 24.98 -3.77
N PRO A 240 16.71 25.55 -4.20
CA PRO A 240 17.87 24.78 -4.64
C PRO A 240 18.24 23.69 -3.62
N LEU A 241 18.81 22.58 -4.07
CA LEU A 241 19.04 21.39 -3.25
C LEU A 241 19.89 21.69 -2.00
N GLU A 242 20.91 22.52 -2.18
CA GLU A 242 21.84 22.99 -1.15
C GLU A 242 21.17 23.82 -0.04
N GLU A 243 20.04 24.47 -0.35
CA GLU A 243 19.23 25.26 0.59
C GLU A 243 18.11 24.43 1.25
N ARG A 244 17.94 23.16 0.85
CA ARG A 244 16.94 22.28 1.47
C ARG A 244 17.40 21.81 2.85
N PRO A 245 16.47 21.62 3.80
CA PRO A 245 16.81 21.22 5.15
C PRO A 245 17.36 19.79 5.20
N ARG A 246 18.29 19.55 6.14
CA ARG A 246 18.66 18.22 6.61
C ARG A 246 17.54 17.66 7.49
N VAL A 247 17.00 16.54 7.06
CA VAL A 247 15.88 15.84 7.70
C VAL A 247 16.42 14.65 8.47
N GLY A 248 16.20 14.66 9.79
CA GLY A 248 16.35 13.49 10.63
C GLY A 248 15.03 12.73 10.69
N LEU A 249 14.87 11.71 9.86
CA LEU A 249 13.74 10.79 9.98
C LEU A 249 14.03 9.75 11.07
N ILE A 250 13.21 9.69 12.11
CA ILE A 250 13.42 8.80 13.24
C ILE A 250 12.23 7.90 13.52
N TYR A 251 12.53 6.72 14.02
CA TYR A 251 11.56 5.92 14.76
C TYR A 251 11.76 6.18 16.25
N TYR A 252 10.75 6.76 16.90
CA TYR A 252 10.72 6.91 18.35
C TYR A 252 9.79 5.86 18.97
N GLY A 253 10.36 4.95 19.76
CA GLY A 253 9.60 3.93 20.46
C GLY A 253 10.36 3.35 21.63
N ARG A 254 9.66 2.99 22.72
CA ARG A 254 10.27 2.48 23.96
C ARG A 254 11.39 3.39 24.49
N SER A 255 11.20 4.70 24.41
CA SER A 255 12.17 5.74 24.80
C SER A 255 13.51 5.66 24.05
N ARG A 256 13.52 5.05 22.86
CA ARG A 256 14.69 4.93 21.98
C ARG A 256 14.44 5.72 20.69
N ILE A 257 15.43 6.49 20.27
CA ILE A 257 15.45 7.15 18.96
C ILE A 257 16.28 6.25 18.03
N THR A 258 15.68 5.82 16.93
CA THR A 258 16.38 5.01 15.91
C THR A 258 16.33 5.75 14.58
N PRO A 259 17.48 6.10 13.97
CA PRO A 259 17.52 6.72 12.65
C PRO A 259 16.85 5.87 11.57
N TYR A 260 16.28 6.53 10.58
CA TYR A 260 15.75 5.94 9.37
C TYR A 260 16.46 6.59 8.18
N SER A 261 17.10 5.79 7.33
CA SER A 261 17.79 6.33 6.17
C SER A 261 16.80 6.78 5.09
N LEU A 262 17.10 7.90 4.45
CA LEU A 262 16.42 8.36 3.23
C LEU A 262 17.11 7.88 1.94
N GLY A 263 18.35 7.39 2.05
CA GLY A 263 19.25 7.12 0.91
C GLY A 263 19.08 5.76 0.23
N HIS A 264 18.32 4.82 0.80
CA HIS A 264 18.26 3.45 0.27
C HIS A 264 17.45 3.32 -1.03
N GLY A 265 16.63 4.30 -1.39
CA GLY A 265 15.82 4.25 -2.63
C GLY A 265 14.59 3.33 -2.55
N GLY A 266 14.27 2.80 -1.36
CA GLY A 266 13.03 2.08 -1.10
C GLY A 266 11.82 2.99 -1.17
N PHE A 267 10.68 2.44 -1.60
CA PHE A 267 9.49 3.25 -1.74
C PHE A 267 8.89 3.72 -0.40
N SER A 268 9.36 3.18 0.73
CA SER A 268 8.99 3.67 2.07
C SER A 268 9.33 5.13 2.31
N GLN A 269 10.37 5.62 1.62
CA GLN A 269 10.88 6.99 1.72
C GLN A 269 10.73 7.77 0.40
N ALA A 270 9.95 7.24 -0.56
CA ALA A 270 9.82 7.84 -1.88
C ALA A 270 9.41 9.31 -1.85
N HIS A 271 8.54 9.71 -0.92
CA HIS A 271 8.09 11.10 -0.79
C HIS A 271 9.18 12.04 -0.28
N TYR A 272 10.15 11.57 0.52
CA TYR A 272 11.31 12.38 0.92
C TYR A 272 12.31 12.51 -0.22
N VAL A 273 12.55 11.42 -0.96
CA VAL A 273 13.40 11.43 -2.16
C VAL A 273 12.82 12.33 -3.25
N ALA A 274 11.49 12.30 -3.43
CA ALA A 274 10.77 13.12 -4.41
C ALA A 274 10.98 14.63 -4.18
N VAL A 275 11.11 15.06 -2.93
CA VAL A 275 11.38 16.47 -2.60
C VAL A 275 12.87 16.77 -2.43
N GLY A 276 13.76 15.80 -2.67
CA GLY A 276 15.20 15.92 -2.45
C GLY A 276 15.52 16.37 -1.02
N ALA A 277 14.83 15.79 -0.03
CA ALA A 277 15.20 15.97 1.38
C ALA A 277 16.63 15.46 1.60
N ARG A 278 17.43 16.21 2.33
CA ARG A 278 18.81 15.82 2.64
C ARG A 278 18.79 14.97 3.90
N ASP A 279 19.41 13.79 3.86
CA ASP A 279 19.42 12.90 5.03
C ASP A 279 20.39 13.44 6.08
N ALA A 280 19.90 13.74 7.28
CA ALA A 280 20.74 14.21 8.38
C ALA A 280 21.71 13.14 8.89
N PHE A 281 21.43 11.85 8.63
CA PHE A 281 22.25 10.72 9.06
C PHE A 281 23.27 10.27 8.01
N GLU A 282 23.24 10.85 6.79
CA GLU A 282 24.21 10.54 5.75
C GLU A 282 25.64 10.86 6.20
N GLY A 283 26.56 9.92 5.96
CA GLY A 283 27.97 10.05 6.34
C GLY A 283 28.28 9.70 7.80
N HIS A 284 27.27 9.41 8.63
CA HIS A 284 27.47 8.87 9.97
C HIS A 284 27.53 7.34 9.94
N ASP A 285 28.38 6.74 10.78
CA ASP A 285 28.45 5.29 10.98
C ASP A 285 27.31 4.81 11.88
N LEU A 286 26.09 4.79 11.32
CA LEU A 286 24.86 4.42 12.01
C LEU A 286 24.11 3.37 11.20
N SER A 287 23.70 2.29 11.86
CA SER A 287 22.72 1.38 11.28
C SER A 287 21.33 2.02 11.37
N THR A 288 20.56 2.01 10.27
CA THR A 288 19.20 2.56 10.28
C THR A 288 18.14 1.48 10.47
N TYR A 289 16.95 1.88 10.92
CA TYR A 289 15.85 0.97 11.22
C TYR A 289 15.47 0.04 10.05
N GLY A 290 15.51 0.57 8.82
CA GLY A 290 15.22 -0.18 7.60
C GLY A 290 16.29 -1.25 7.30
N GLU A 291 17.56 -0.91 7.47
CA GLU A 291 18.70 -1.80 7.23
C GLU A 291 18.78 -2.95 8.23
N GLY A 292 18.63 -2.66 9.52
CA GLY A 292 18.71 -3.68 10.58
C GLY A 292 17.44 -4.53 10.73
N GLY A 293 16.55 -4.54 9.72
CA GLY A 293 15.35 -5.38 9.74
C GLY A 293 14.35 -5.02 10.84
N GLY A 294 14.24 -3.74 11.20
CA GLY A 294 13.44 -3.26 12.32
C GLY A 294 14.25 -2.97 13.59
N THR A 295 15.58 -2.99 13.47
CA THR A 295 16.55 -2.56 14.48
C THR A 295 17.53 -1.59 13.82
N GLY A 296 18.22 -0.77 14.61
CA GLY A 296 19.20 0.21 14.13
C GLY A 296 19.91 0.84 15.31
N THR A 297 20.84 1.76 15.10
CA THR A 297 21.60 2.40 16.17
C THR A 297 20.65 3.14 17.12
N ALA A 298 20.84 2.93 18.42
CA ALA A 298 20.09 3.63 19.46
C ALA A 298 20.73 4.99 19.68
N LEU A 299 20.05 6.06 19.33
CA LEU A 299 20.44 7.41 19.72
C LEU A 299 19.69 7.79 21.00
N ASP A 300 20.37 8.54 21.85
CA ASP A 300 19.76 9.37 22.89
C ASP A 300 19.62 10.81 22.38
N LEU A 301 19.15 11.71 23.24
CA LEU A 301 18.98 13.13 22.88
C LEU A 301 20.33 13.82 22.60
N GLU A 302 21.41 13.43 23.27
CA GLU A 302 22.74 14.00 23.06
C GLU A 302 23.33 13.60 21.71
N GLY A 303 23.14 12.33 21.31
CA GLY A 303 23.49 11.82 19.99
C GLY A 303 22.71 12.50 18.88
N LEU A 304 21.39 12.70 19.06
CA LEU A 304 20.57 13.44 18.07
C LEU A 304 20.97 14.91 17.98
N LEU A 305 21.26 15.56 19.11
CA LEU A 305 21.73 16.96 19.15
C LEU A 305 23.10 17.12 18.49
N SER A 306 23.96 16.11 18.57
CA SER A 306 25.28 16.12 17.92
C SER A 306 25.18 16.04 16.38
N ILE A 307 24.15 15.38 15.86
CA ILE A 307 23.84 15.29 14.42
C ILE A 307 23.15 16.58 13.93
N ASP A 308 22.37 17.20 14.82
CA ASP A 308 21.68 18.48 14.60
C ASP A 308 20.85 18.51 13.29
N PRO A 309 19.80 17.66 13.18
CA PRO A 309 18.88 17.76 12.05
C PRO A 309 18.08 19.06 12.12
N GLU A 310 17.94 19.74 10.98
CA GLU A 310 17.17 20.99 10.87
C GLU A 310 15.66 20.73 10.98
N VAL A 311 15.23 19.54 10.56
CA VAL A 311 13.85 19.05 10.68
C VAL A 311 13.89 17.62 11.23
N LEU A 312 13.09 17.36 12.26
CA LEU A 312 12.89 16.03 12.82
C LEU A 312 11.50 15.51 12.43
N ILE A 313 11.43 14.28 11.93
CA ILE A 313 10.19 13.59 11.54
C ILE A 313 10.09 12.25 12.24
#